data_AF-A0A2J0LX29-F1
#
_entry.id   AF-A0A2J0LX29-F1
#
_cell.length_a   1.000
_cell.length_b   1.000
_cell.length_c   1.000
_cell.angle_alpha   90.00
_cell.angle_beta   90.00
_cell.angle_gamma   90.00
#
_symmetry.space_group_name_H-M   'P 1'
#
loop_
_entity.id
_entity.type
_entity.pdbx_description
1 polymer ?
#
loop_
_entity_poly.entity_id
_entity_poly.type
_entity_poly.pdbx_seq_one_letter_code
_entity_poly.pdbx_strand_id
1 'polypeptide(L)'
;MVTYSENQPKKERIMKKVIATFLVALFAFFGMANVQAEVYTVKAGDTLSKIAGKDWKAVCRANNLKDCAKIFVRQRIELGIVTRSSVTTVKGAKSGEFRWTRVGGAPLTDCGGRSESSLSEEAWAKLGLMDSEKEELRVMMMSKSHQNTFLQPGEYYPAVAFCEKGRVSFKHNVVTAWIKDSVVVLARTYVLTTGRKLHWVRNCGNWVLDNPVPMSVSQPEPSEPVVPREEEELVQPSPPPAVE
;
A
#
# COMPACT_ATOMS: atom_id res chain seq x y z
N MET A 1 -62.51 -39.76 5.44
CA MET A 1 -61.47 -38.81 5.88
C MET A 1 -61.71 -37.55 5.04
N VAL A 2 -62.03 -36.36 5.53
CA VAL A 2 -61.78 -35.67 6.80
C VAL A 2 -62.99 -34.77 7.12
N THR A 3 -63.17 -34.49 8.40
CA THR A 3 -64.28 -33.84 9.12
C THR A 3 -64.27 -32.29 9.12
N TYR A 4 -65.48 -31.70 9.20
CA TYR A 4 -65.95 -30.49 9.95
C TYR A 4 -65.06 -29.23 10.08
N SER A 5 -65.54 -28.05 9.62
CA SER A 5 -66.08 -26.88 10.40
C SER A 5 -64.99 -26.03 11.10
N GLU A 6 -64.99 -24.69 11.18
CA GLU A 6 -66.06 -23.73 11.40
C GLU A 6 -65.59 -22.27 11.16
N ASN A 7 -66.56 -21.36 11.22
CA ASN A 7 -66.62 -19.93 10.91
C ASN A 7 -65.60 -18.94 11.53
N GLN A 8 -65.41 -17.85 10.78
CA GLN A 8 -64.84 -16.54 11.17
C GLN A 8 -65.77 -15.74 12.12
N PRO A 9 -65.27 -14.72 12.86
CA PRO A 9 -65.76 -13.34 12.61
C PRO A 9 -64.67 -12.24 12.75
N LYS A 10 -64.55 -11.26 11.85
CA LYS A 10 -65.37 -10.04 11.59
C LYS A 10 -65.04 -8.84 12.51
N LYS A 11 -64.36 -7.80 12.00
CA LYS A 11 -64.92 -6.42 11.79
C LYS A 11 -63.84 -5.35 11.56
N GLU A 12 -64.16 -4.49 10.60
CA GLU A 12 -63.47 -3.28 10.12
C GLU A 12 -63.21 -2.22 11.19
N ARG A 13 -62.20 -1.37 10.97
CA ARG A 13 -62.41 0.08 10.74
C ARG A 13 -61.10 0.87 10.44
N ILE A 14 -61.18 1.66 9.37
CA ILE A 14 -60.61 3.01 9.22
C ILE A 14 -59.11 3.15 8.87
N MET A 15 -58.89 3.22 7.55
CA MET A 15 -58.05 4.18 6.83
C MET A 15 -57.21 5.18 7.65
N LYS A 16 -55.87 5.03 7.58
CA LYS A 16 -54.93 6.15 7.45
C LYS A 16 -53.86 5.79 6.41
N LYS A 17 -53.90 6.52 5.30
CA LYS A 17 -52.82 6.62 4.33
C LYS A 17 -51.54 6.99 5.09
N VAL A 18 -50.56 6.08 5.12
CA VAL A 18 -49.17 6.47 5.35
C VAL A 18 -48.45 6.21 4.05
N ILE A 19 -48.45 7.24 3.21
CA ILE A 19 -47.51 7.39 2.12
C ILE A 19 -46.15 7.60 2.81
N ALA A 20 -45.48 6.50 3.16
CA ALA A 20 -44.09 6.55 3.54
C ALA A 20 -43.29 6.68 2.25
N THR A 21 -43.02 7.93 1.89
CA THR A 21 -41.97 8.31 0.96
C THR A 21 -40.67 7.63 1.41
N PHE A 22 -40.35 6.48 0.82
CA PHE A 22 -39.01 5.91 0.91
C PHE A 22 -38.10 6.82 0.09
N LEU A 23 -37.45 7.73 0.81
CA LEU A 23 -36.31 8.49 0.33
C LEU A 23 -35.34 7.55 -0.36
N VAL A 24 -34.99 7.94 -1.58
CA VAL A 24 -33.94 7.39 -2.43
C VAL A 24 -32.68 7.13 -1.60
N ALA A 25 -32.48 5.89 -1.18
CA ALA A 25 -31.15 5.38 -0.89
C ALA A 25 -30.64 4.76 -2.19
N LEU A 26 -30.27 5.62 -3.13
CA LEU A 26 -29.36 5.25 -4.21
C LEU A 26 -28.02 4.96 -3.53
N PHE A 27 -27.91 3.78 -2.92
CA PHE A 27 -26.61 3.21 -2.60
C PHE A 27 -25.94 3.02 -3.95
N ALA A 28 -25.15 4.02 -4.34
CA ALA A 28 -24.09 3.82 -5.28
C ALA A 28 -23.25 2.67 -4.71
N PHE A 29 -23.54 1.46 -5.18
CA PHE A 29 -22.61 0.33 -5.18
C PHE A 29 -21.43 0.78 -6.06
N PHE A 30 -20.64 1.73 -5.56
CA PHE A 30 -19.27 1.88 -6.01
C PHE A 30 -18.64 0.52 -5.81
N GLY A 31 -18.19 -0.08 -6.91
CA GLY A 31 -17.65 -1.42 -6.96
C GLY A 31 -16.85 -1.73 -5.71
N MET A 32 -17.41 -2.60 -4.86
CA MET A 32 -16.64 -3.22 -3.82
C MET A 32 -15.65 -4.08 -4.58
N ALA A 33 -14.45 -3.53 -4.82
CA ALA A 33 -13.34 -4.32 -5.29
C ALA A 33 -13.27 -5.54 -4.36
N ASN A 34 -13.20 -6.73 -4.94
CA ASN A 34 -12.90 -7.95 -4.19
C ASN A 34 -11.49 -7.76 -3.64
N VAL A 35 -11.37 -7.17 -2.45
CA VAL A 35 -10.13 -7.07 -1.70
C VAL A 35 -9.83 -8.49 -1.23
N GLN A 36 -9.22 -9.27 -2.12
CA GLN A 36 -8.85 -10.64 -1.83
C GLN A 36 -7.67 -10.62 -0.87
N ALA A 37 -7.86 -11.09 0.36
CA ALA A 37 -6.79 -11.19 1.34
C ALA A 37 -5.61 -11.98 0.75
N GLU A 38 -4.39 -11.45 0.85
CA GLU A 38 -3.25 -12.23 0.42
C GLU A 38 -3.02 -13.39 1.39
N VAL A 39 -2.95 -14.60 0.84
CA VAL A 39 -2.71 -15.80 1.62
C VAL A 39 -1.25 -16.22 1.51
N TYR A 40 -0.54 -16.19 2.62
CA TYR A 40 0.80 -16.70 2.78
C TYR A 40 0.77 -18.16 3.27
N THR A 41 1.55 -19.02 2.62
CA THR A 41 1.73 -20.41 3.07
C THR A 41 2.99 -20.49 3.92
N VAL A 42 2.80 -20.79 5.21
CA VAL A 42 3.86 -20.87 6.22
C VAL A 42 4.94 -21.88 5.81
N LYS A 43 6.20 -21.47 5.94
CA LYS A 43 7.40 -22.26 5.67
C LYS A 43 8.06 -22.69 6.98
N ALA A 44 8.98 -23.64 6.89
CA ALA A 44 9.75 -24.09 8.05
C ALA A 44 10.58 -22.92 8.63
N GLY A 45 10.49 -22.71 9.96
CA GLY A 45 11.23 -21.65 10.66
C GLY A 45 10.51 -20.29 10.74
N ASP A 46 9.32 -20.18 10.15
CA ASP A 46 8.49 -18.98 10.25
C ASP A 46 7.88 -18.81 11.65
N THR A 47 7.74 -17.55 12.04
CA THR A 47 6.87 -17.13 13.14
C THR A 47 5.92 -16.07 12.62
N LEU A 48 4.79 -15.86 13.30
CA LEU A 48 3.85 -14.83 12.90
C LEU A 48 4.51 -13.43 12.94
N SER A 49 5.40 -13.19 13.90
CA SER A 49 6.20 -11.96 13.98
C SER A 49 7.19 -11.79 12.83
N LYS A 50 7.76 -12.88 12.28
CA LYS A 50 8.64 -12.80 11.11
C LYS A 50 7.87 -12.47 9.83
N ILE A 51 6.71 -13.10 9.63
CA ILE A 51 5.93 -12.91 8.38
C ILE A 51 5.04 -11.67 8.41
N ALA A 52 4.59 -11.25 9.59
CA ALA A 52 3.67 -10.13 9.80
C ALA A 52 4.25 -8.97 10.63
N GLY A 53 5.55 -8.96 10.91
CA GLY A 53 6.23 -7.83 11.56
C GLY A 53 5.59 -7.40 12.88
N LYS A 54 5.54 -6.09 13.14
CA LYS A 54 4.96 -5.49 14.36
C LYS A 54 3.44 -5.76 14.52
N ASP A 55 2.76 -6.12 13.43
CA ASP A 55 1.30 -6.29 13.35
C ASP A 55 0.84 -7.74 13.44
N TRP A 56 1.73 -8.65 13.80
CA TRP A 56 1.43 -10.06 13.96
C TRP A 56 0.22 -10.33 14.86
N LYS A 57 -0.05 -9.49 15.87
CA LYS A 57 -1.24 -9.61 16.73
C LYS A 57 -2.53 -9.37 15.96
N ALA A 58 -2.54 -8.39 15.06
CA ALA A 58 -3.71 -8.09 14.26
C ALA A 58 -3.94 -9.18 13.21
N VAL A 59 -2.87 -9.67 12.56
CA VAL A 59 -2.92 -10.85 11.68
C VAL A 59 -3.39 -12.09 12.43
N CYS A 60 -2.93 -12.33 13.65
CA CYS A 60 -3.37 -13.47 14.48
C CYS A 60 -4.89 -13.46 14.68
N ARG A 61 -5.42 -12.31 15.11
CA ARG A 61 -6.85 -12.14 15.35
C ARG A 61 -7.65 -12.26 14.05
N ALA A 62 -7.17 -11.64 12.97
CA ALA A 62 -7.78 -11.73 11.65
C ALA A 62 -7.93 -13.17 11.16
N ASN A 63 -6.94 -14.01 11.45
CA ASN A 63 -6.91 -15.43 11.06
C ASN A 63 -7.54 -16.36 12.11
N ASN A 64 -8.21 -15.81 13.15
CA ASN A 64 -8.82 -16.57 14.24
C ASN A 64 -7.87 -17.60 14.89
N LEU A 65 -6.58 -17.29 14.99
CA LEU A 65 -5.61 -18.21 15.60
C LEU A 65 -5.79 -18.22 17.12
N LYS A 66 -5.96 -19.40 17.70
CA LYS A 66 -6.11 -19.59 19.15
C LYS A 66 -4.83 -19.25 19.92
N ASP A 67 -3.69 -19.60 19.35
CA ASP A 67 -2.36 -19.34 19.91
C ASP A 67 -1.50 -18.71 18.82
N CYS A 68 -1.28 -17.39 18.92
CA CYS A 68 -0.53 -16.65 17.91
C CYS A 68 0.94 -17.06 17.79
N ALA A 69 1.49 -17.75 18.79
CA ALA A 69 2.85 -18.26 18.77
C ALA A 69 2.98 -19.59 18.02
N LYS A 70 1.85 -20.24 17.71
CA LYS A 70 1.81 -21.55 17.04
C LYS A 70 1.20 -21.42 15.66
N ILE A 71 2.08 -21.27 14.67
CA ILE A 71 1.76 -21.46 13.26
C ILE A 71 2.50 -22.69 12.73
N PHE A 72 1.88 -23.40 11.79
CA PHE A 72 2.39 -24.67 11.28
C PHE A 72 2.81 -24.56 9.82
N VAL A 73 3.84 -25.31 9.43
CA VAL A 73 4.26 -25.38 8.02
C VAL A 73 3.08 -25.79 7.14
N ARG A 74 2.94 -25.15 5.97
CA ARG A 74 1.82 -25.25 5.03
C ARG A 74 0.50 -24.63 5.50
N GLN A 75 0.42 -24.11 6.72
CA GLN A 75 -0.75 -23.33 7.14
C GLN A 75 -0.89 -22.08 6.24
N ARG A 76 -2.12 -21.78 5.86
CA ARG A 76 -2.46 -20.60 5.07
C ARG A 76 -2.84 -19.46 6.02
N ILE A 77 -2.14 -18.34 5.93
CA ILE A 77 -2.33 -17.14 6.75
C ILE A 77 -2.68 -15.96 5.84
N GLU A 78 -3.80 -15.32 6.11
CA GLU A 78 -4.23 -14.08 5.46
C GLU A 78 -3.44 -12.89 6.03
N LEU A 79 -2.59 -12.29 5.20
CA LEU A 79 -1.75 -11.13 5.55
C LEU A 79 -2.28 -9.80 5.01
N GLY A 80 -3.27 -9.84 4.11
CA GLY A 80 -3.79 -8.66 3.39
C GLY A 80 -4.71 -7.75 4.22
N ILE A 81 -5.47 -6.89 3.52
CA ILE A 81 -6.50 -6.07 4.15
C ILE A 81 -7.58 -6.96 4.77
N VAL A 82 -7.58 -7.07 6.09
CA VAL A 82 -8.66 -7.71 6.85
C VAL A 82 -9.43 -6.62 7.58
N THR A 83 -10.59 -6.27 7.04
CA THR A 83 -11.50 -5.30 7.68
C THR A 83 -12.50 -6.05 8.56
N ARG A 84 -12.77 -5.55 9.78
CA ARG A 84 -14.03 -5.86 10.47
C ARG A 84 -15.11 -4.89 9.97
N SER A 85 -16.28 -5.43 9.63
CA SER A 85 -17.48 -4.65 9.29
C SER A 85 -17.94 -3.83 10.49
N SER A 86 -17.38 -2.65 10.68
CA SER A 86 -18.01 -1.51 11.37
C SER A 86 -17.09 -0.30 11.26
N VAL A 87 -17.41 0.59 10.33
CA VAL A 87 -16.76 1.90 10.21
C VAL A 87 -17.54 2.87 11.11
N THR A 88 -16.93 3.33 12.20
CA THR A 88 -17.35 4.56 12.89
C THR A 88 -16.33 5.65 12.60
N THR A 89 -16.81 6.77 12.08
CA THR A 89 -16.03 7.92 11.60
C THR A 89 -15.26 8.58 12.74
N VAL A 90 -13.93 8.66 12.65
CA VAL A 90 -13.11 9.44 13.60
C VAL A 90 -13.25 10.93 13.26
N LYS A 91 -13.75 11.75 14.19
CA LYS A 91 -13.96 13.21 14.02
C LYS A 91 -12.67 13.98 14.38
N GLY A 92 -12.30 14.98 13.55
CA GLY A 92 -11.19 15.92 13.81
C GLY A 92 -10.09 15.86 12.75
N ALA A 93 -10.20 16.68 11.71
CA ALA A 93 -9.17 16.92 10.70
C ALA A 93 -8.59 18.32 10.90
N LYS A 94 -7.27 18.48 10.83
CA LYS A 94 -6.67 19.81 10.62
C LYS A 94 -6.96 20.25 9.18
N SER A 95 -7.15 21.55 8.96
CA SER A 95 -7.39 22.10 7.63
C SER A 95 -6.22 21.76 6.68
N GLY A 96 -6.50 21.15 5.53
CA GLY A 96 -5.50 20.84 4.49
C GLY A 96 -4.94 19.41 4.49
N GLU A 97 -5.29 18.56 5.46
CA GLU A 97 -4.89 17.14 5.49
C GLU A 97 -5.94 16.25 4.79
N PHE A 98 -5.50 15.30 3.97
CA PHE A 98 -6.39 14.26 3.45
C PHE A 98 -6.43 13.07 4.42
N ARG A 99 -7.62 12.79 4.99
CA ARG A 99 -7.80 11.66 5.92
C ARG A 99 -8.19 10.40 5.17
N TRP A 100 -7.27 9.46 5.09
CA TRP A 100 -7.54 8.15 4.51
C TRP A 100 -8.23 7.26 5.55
N THR A 101 -9.55 7.34 5.64
CA THR A 101 -10.36 6.62 6.64
C THR A 101 -10.82 5.23 6.19
N ARG A 102 -10.90 5.01 4.88
CA ARG A 102 -11.36 3.75 4.27
C ARG A 102 -10.25 3.14 3.42
N VAL A 103 -9.51 2.22 4.01
CA VAL A 103 -8.55 1.38 3.29
C VAL A 103 -9.31 0.58 2.22
N GLY A 104 -8.82 0.58 0.98
CA GLY A 104 -9.52 -0.01 -0.18
C GLY A 104 -10.59 0.88 -0.83
N GLY A 105 -10.83 2.08 -0.33
CA GLY A 105 -11.55 3.10 -1.09
C GLY A 105 -10.69 3.61 -2.26
N ALA A 106 -11.23 3.60 -3.48
CA ALA A 106 -10.54 4.02 -4.70
C ALA A 106 -9.21 3.27 -4.95
N PRO A 107 -9.23 1.93 -5.03
CA PRO A 107 -8.03 1.14 -5.31
C PRO A 107 -7.55 1.42 -6.73
N LEU A 108 -6.23 1.35 -6.94
CA LEU A 108 -5.69 1.31 -8.29
C LEU A 108 -5.93 -0.04 -8.97
N THR A 109 -6.08 -1.15 -8.24
CA THR A 109 -6.45 -2.42 -8.86
C THR A 109 -7.71 -2.27 -9.74
N ASP A 110 -7.59 -2.67 -11.00
CA ASP A 110 -8.63 -2.54 -12.03
C ASP A 110 -9.16 -1.10 -12.29
N CYS A 111 -8.34 -0.09 -11.97
CA CYS A 111 -8.71 1.30 -12.22
C CYS A 111 -8.84 1.58 -13.72
N GLY A 112 -10.08 1.75 -14.18
CA GLY A 112 -10.37 2.01 -15.59
C GLY A 112 -10.10 0.82 -16.51
N GLY A 113 -10.14 -0.42 -16.00
CA GLY A 113 -9.91 -1.63 -16.80
C GLY A 113 -8.46 -1.82 -17.23
N ARG A 114 -7.51 -1.17 -16.55
CA ARG A 114 -6.09 -1.16 -16.92
C ARG A 114 -5.28 -2.14 -16.09
N SER A 115 -4.18 -2.62 -16.67
CA SER A 115 -3.24 -3.48 -15.96
C SER A 115 -2.57 -2.75 -14.79
N GLU A 116 -2.24 -3.52 -13.76
CA GLU A 116 -1.49 -3.03 -12.60
C GLU A 116 -0.15 -2.40 -12.99
N SER A 117 0.53 -2.97 -13.98
CA SER A 117 1.78 -2.41 -14.52
C SER A 117 1.56 -1.03 -15.14
N SER A 118 0.55 -0.87 -15.99
CA SER A 118 0.23 0.43 -16.63
C SER A 118 -0.15 1.50 -15.61
N LEU A 119 -0.89 1.12 -14.56
CA LEU A 119 -1.29 2.02 -13.50
C LEU A 119 -0.12 2.38 -12.58
N SER A 120 0.79 1.44 -12.32
CA SER A 120 2.01 1.70 -11.56
C SER A 120 2.94 2.66 -12.31
N GLU A 121 3.13 2.48 -13.62
CA GLU A 121 3.92 3.41 -14.45
C GLU A 121 3.38 4.83 -14.42
N GLU A 122 2.06 5.00 -14.58
CA GLU A 122 1.43 6.31 -14.49
C GLU A 122 1.59 6.91 -13.08
N ALA A 123 1.45 6.09 -12.03
CA ALA A 123 1.65 6.54 -10.66
C ALA A 123 3.09 7.00 -10.42
N TRP A 124 4.08 6.22 -10.85
CA TRP A 124 5.51 6.57 -10.71
C TRP A 124 5.87 7.84 -11.46
N ALA A 125 5.37 8.00 -12.69
CA ALA A 125 5.56 9.21 -13.47
C ALA A 125 4.98 10.44 -12.77
N LYS A 126 3.74 10.34 -12.26
CA LYS A 126 3.08 11.44 -11.53
C LYS A 126 3.69 11.74 -10.16
N LEU A 127 4.33 10.75 -9.53
CA LEU A 127 5.14 10.92 -8.32
C LEU A 127 6.53 11.52 -8.60
N GLY A 128 6.86 11.78 -9.87
CA GLY A 128 8.14 12.39 -10.25
C GLY A 128 9.33 11.46 -10.00
N LEU A 129 9.17 10.15 -10.23
CA LEU A 129 10.29 9.23 -10.22
C LEU A 129 11.14 9.41 -11.48
N MET A 130 12.46 9.38 -11.30
CA MET A 130 13.42 9.35 -12.40
C MET A 130 13.31 8.04 -13.17
N ASP A 131 13.76 8.01 -14.42
CA ASP A 131 13.70 6.78 -15.23
C ASP A 131 14.59 5.66 -14.65
N SER A 132 15.71 6.03 -14.02
CA SER A 132 16.54 5.09 -13.24
C SER A 132 15.81 4.50 -12.04
N GLU A 133 15.06 5.31 -11.29
CA GLU A 133 14.24 4.86 -10.15
C GLU A 133 13.10 3.93 -10.59
N LYS A 134 12.46 4.23 -11.73
CA LYS A 134 11.42 3.36 -12.31
C LYS A 134 12.01 2.02 -12.73
N GLU A 135 13.18 2.02 -13.36
CA GLU A 135 13.84 0.78 -13.78
C GLU A 135 14.26 -0.07 -12.57
N GLU A 136 14.83 0.56 -11.55
CA GLU A 136 15.14 -0.10 -10.29
C GLU A 136 13.87 -0.74 -9.68
N LEU A 137 12.76 -0.01 -9.63
CA LEU A 137 11.47 -0.54 -9.16
C LEU A 137 11.00 -1.75 -9.97
N ARG A 138 11.10 -1.71 -11.32
CA ARG A 138 10.74 -2.86 -12.16
C ARG A 138 11.56 -4.09 -11.79
N VAL A 139 12.87 -3.93 -11.67
CA VAL A 139 13.78 -5.02 -11.28
C VAL A 139 13.44 -5.55 -9.89
N MET A 140 13.21 -4.68 -8.91
CA MET A 140 12.81 -5.07 -7.55
C MET A 140 11.47 -5.80 -7.53
N MET A 141 10.49 -5.35 -8.30
CA MET A 141 9.18 -6.00 -8.41
C MET A 141 9.28 -7.38 -9.07
N MET A 142 10.02 -7.49 -10.19
CA MET A 142 10.23 -8.76 -10.91
C MET A 142 10.99 -9.79 -10.05
N SER A 143 12.07 -9.36 -9.39
CA SER A 143 12.88 -10.20 -8.51
C SER A 143 12.23 -10.47 -7.15
N LYS A 144 11.09 -9.83 -6.85
CA LYS A 144 10.41 -9.87 -5.54
C LYS A 144 11.32 -9.38 -4.40
N SER A 145 12.25 -8.46 -4.70
CA SER A 145 13.05 -7.76 -3.71
C SER A 145 12.22 -6.63 -3.07
N HIS A 146 11.63 -6.90 -1.91
CA HIS A 146 10.86 -5.91 -1.15
C HIS A 146 10.81 -6.32 0.33
N GLN A 147 10.50 -5.34 1.19
CA GLN A 147 10.18 -5.60 2.58
C GLN A 147 8.66 -5.58 2.75
N ASN A 148 8.12 -6.41 3.63
CA ASN A 148 6.71 -6.28 4.04
C ASN A 148 6.60 -5.21 5.13
N THR A 149 5.64 -4.30 4.97
CA THR A 149 5.38 -3.25 5.94
C THR A 149 3.88 -3.12 6.14
N PHE A 150 3.48 -2.85 7.38
CA PHE A 150 2.10 -2.64 7.73
C PHE A 150 1.88 -1.16 8.02
N LEU A 151 1.05 -0.51 7.20
CA LEU A 151 0.67 0.87 7.44
C LEU A 151 -0.22 0.91 8.69
N GLN A 152 0.07 1.84 9.59
CA GLN A 152 -0.62 2.05 10.85
C GLN A 152 -1.53 3.26 10.78
N PRO A 153 -2.63 3.29 11.53
CA PRO A 153 -3.35 4.53 11.79
C PRO A 153 -2.46 5.60 12.44
N GLY A 154 -2.62 6.84 12.01
CA GLY A 154 -1.89 8.01 12.50
C GLY A 154 -0.57 8.31 11.79
N GLU A 155 -0.17 7.48 10.82
CA GLU A 155 0.99 7.72 9.97
C GLU A 155 0.69 8.83 8.93
N TYR A 156 1.72 9.62 8.63
CA TYR A 156 1.66 10.71 7.67
C TYR A 156 2.45 10.34 6.41
N TYR A 157 1.85 10.61 5.24
CA TYR A 157 2.47 10.36 3.94
C TYR A 157 2.36 11.59 3.04
N PRO A 158 3.46 12.03 2.41
CA PRO A 158 3.46 13.15 1.49
C PRO A 158 2.48 13.01 0.32
N ALA A 159 2.37 11.81 -0.27
CA ALA A 159 1.45 11.55 -1.36
C ALA A 159 0.99 10.10 -1.39
N VAL A 160 -0.29 9.89 -1.75
CA VAL A 160 -0.85 8.55 -1.99
C VAL A 160 -1.67 8.57 -3.29
N ALA A 161 -1.44 7.56 -4.13
CA ALA A 161 -2.15 7.36 -5.38
C ALA A 161 -3.52 6.73 -5.13
N PHE A 162 -4.55 7.18 -5.86
CA PHE A 162 -5.92 6.67 -5.82
C PHE A 162 -6.51 6.61 -7.23
N CYS A 163 -7.51 5.75 -7.43
CA CYS A 163 -8.28 5.75 -8.66
C CYS A 163 -9.37 6.82 -8.63
N GLU A 164 -9.34 7.76 -9.58
CA GLU A 164 -10.40 8.75 -9.75
C GLU A 164 -10.79 8.79 -11.23
N LYS A 165 -12.07 8.47 -11.52
CA LYS A 165 -12.62 8.45 -12.89
C LYS A 165 -11.78 7.60 -13.87
N GLY A 166 -11.31 6.44 -13.41
CA GLY A 166 -10.50 5.51 -14.22
C GLY A 166 -9.06 5.96 -14.48
N ARG A 167 -8.57 6.96 -13.75
CA ARG A 167 -7.19 7.48 -13.88
C ARG A 167 -6.50 7.52 -12.53
N VAL A 168 -5.17 7.51 -12.55
CA VAL A 168 -4.37 7.69 -11.34
C VAL A 168 -4.47 9.14 -10.90
N SER A 169 -4.88 9.35 -9.65
CA SER A 169 -4.95 10.64 -8.98
C SER A 169 -4.15 10.59 -7.69
N PHE A 170 -3.82 11.74 -7.11
CA PHE A 170 -3.08 11.80 -5.84
C PHE A 170 -3.82 12.63 -4.82
N LYS A 171 -3.75 12.18 -3.58
CA LYS A 171 -3.99 13.03 -2.42
C LYS A 171 -2.64 13.27 -1.76
N HIS A 172 -2.45 14.51 -1.32
CA HIS A 172 -1.24 14.96 -0.64
C HIS A 172 -1.54 15.18 0.84
N ASN A 173 -0.50 15.27 1.66
CA ASN A 173 -0.61 15.47 3.11
C ASN A 173 -1.58 14.45 3.73
N VAL A 174 -1.35 13.18 3.42
CA VAL A 174 -2.26 12.09 3.76
C VAL A 174 -1.99 11.62 5.17
N VAL A 175 -3.04 11.56 5.99
CA VAL A 175 -3.01 10.93 7.31
C VAL A 175 -3.84 9.65 7.25
N THR A 176 -3.24 8.53 7.65
CA THR A 176 -3.95 7.26 7.79
C THR A 176 -4.91 7.34 8.99
N ALA A 177 -6.21 7.17 8.75
CA ALA A 177 -7.24 7.52 9.73
C ALA A 177 -8.31 6.43 9.91
N TRP A 178 -7.98 5.17 9.60
CA TRP A 178 -8.82 4.03 9.91
C TRP A 178 -8.73 3.65 11.39
N ILE A 179 -9.71 2.87 11.88
CA ILE A 179 -9.75 2.46 13.29
C ILE A 179 -8.65 1.43 13.56
N LYS A 180 -7.86 1.67 14.62
CA LYS A 180 -6.82 0.75 15.11
C LYS A 180 -7.43 -0.62 15.45
N ASP A 181 -6.68 -1.70 15.17
CA ASP A 181 -7.08 -3.10 15.37
C ASP A 181 -8.27 -3.60 14.52
N SER A 182 -8.86 -2.73 13.70
CA SER A 182 -10.02 -3.04 12.84
C SER A 182 -9.61 -3.41 11.42
N VAL A 183 -8.46 -2.90 10.99
CA VAL A 183 -7.91 -3.08 9.65
C VAL A 183 -6.39 -3.26 9.73
N VAL A 184 -5.89 -4.30 9.07
CA VAL A 184 -4.46 -4.51 8.83
C VAL A 184 -4.18 -4.07 7.40
N VAL A 185 -3.19 -3.19 7.16
CA VAL A 185 -2.88 -2.73 5.80
C VAL A 185 -1.47 -3.15 5.44
N LEU A 186 -1.33 -4.26 4.75
CA LEU A 186 -0.02 -4.72 4.30
C LEU A 186 0.37 -4.03 2.97
N ALA A 187 1.61 -3.59 2.92
CA ALA A 187 2.26 -2.98 1.78
C ALA A 187 3.62 -3.64 1.52
N ARG A 188 4.05 -3.62 0.26
CA ARG A 188 5.43 -3.91 -0.12
C ARG A 188 6.21 -2.60 -0.10
N THR A 189 7.30 -2.57 0.64
CA THR A 189 8.18 -1.41 0.74
C THR A 189 9.38 -1.58 -0.16
N TYR A 190 9.62 -0.55 -0.96
CA TYR A 190 10.77 -0.40 -1.83
C TYR A 190 11.57 0.80 -1.34
N VAL A 191 12.84 0.57 -1.02
CA VAL A 191 13.82 1.60 -0.71
C VAL A 191 14.78 1.61 -1.88
N LEU A 192 14.76 2.69 -2.65
CA LEU A 192 15.59 2.85 -3.83
C LEU A 192 17.01 3.24 -3.46
N THR A 193 17.95 3.03 -4.38
CA THR A 193 19.34 3.47 -4.26
C THR A 193 19.47 4.98 -3.96
N THR A 194 18.54 5.78 -4.45
CA THR A 194 18.45 7.23 -4.19
C THR A 194 18.06 7.58 -2.75
N GLY A 195 17.62 6.60 -1.97
CA GLY A 195 17.02 6.79 -0.65
C GLY A 195 15.52 7.09 -0.70
N ARG A 196 14.92 7.21 -1.90
CA ARG A 196 13.47 7.37 -2.05
C ARG A 196 12.76 6.10 -1.60
N LYS A 197 11.72 6.28 -0.78
CA LYS A 197 10.99 5.17 -0.19
C LYS A 197 9.52 5.20 -0.60
N LEU A 198 9.06 4.07 -1.14
CA LEU A 198 7.68 3.87 -1.59
C LEU A 198 7.07 2.64 -0.94
N HIS A 199 5.77 2.70 -0.67
CA HIS A 199 4.97 1.54 -0.34
C HIS A 199 3.94 1.26 -1.42
N TRP A 200 3.86 0.01 -1.85
CA TRP A 200 2.81 -0.49 -2.72
C TRP A 200 1.80 -1.25 -1.86
N VAL A 201 0.62 -0.64 -1.64
CA VAL A 201 -0.44 -1.21 -0.80
C VAL A 201 -1.03 -2.42 -1.49
N ARG A 202 -0.91 -3.57 -0.84
CA ARG A 202 -1.30 -4.85 -1.42
C ARG A 202 -2.81 -4.91 -1.56
N ASN A 203 -3.28 -5.67 -2.54
CA ASN A 203 -4.69 -5.85 -2.91
C ASN A 203 -5.41 -4.59 -3.44
N CYS A 204 -4.89 -3.40 -3.16
CA CYS A 204 -5.46 -2.15 -3.68
C CYS A 204 -4.58 -1.50 -4.75
N GLY A 205 -3.29 -1.84 -4.79
CA GLY A 205 -2.35 -1.32 -5.79
C GLY A 205 -1.96 0.15 -5.59
N ASN A 206 -2.45 0.80 -4.53
CA ASN A 206 -2.17 2.21 -4.25
C ASN A 206 -0.70 2.39 -3.90
N TRP A 207 -0.03 3.32 -4.58
CA TRP A 207 1.33 3.74 -4.26
C TRP A 207 1.30 4.84 -3.19
N VAL A 208 2.13 4.68 -2.17
CA VAL A 208 2.31 5.62 -1.05
C VAL A 208 3.76 6.08 -1.07
N LEU A 209 3.97 7.39 -1.17
CA LEU A 209 5.28 7.99 -1.01
C LEU A 209 5.52 8.24 0.49
N ASP A 210 6.63 7.72 1.02
CA ASP A 210 6.98 7.85 2.45
C ASP A 210 8.02 8.96 2.67
N ASN A 211 9.19 8.81 2.04
CA ASN A 211 10.25 9.81 2.09
C ASN A 211 10.56 10.32 0.67
N PRO A 212 10.06 11.51 0.27
CA PRO A 212 10.52 12.17 -0.93
C PRO A 212 11.95 12.64 -0.69
N VAL A 213 12.90 12.11 -1.46
CA VAL A 213 14.18 12.79 -1.61
C VAL A 213 13.88 14.12 -2.30
N PRO A 214 14.32 15.28 -1.77
CA PRO A 214 14.16 16.54 -2.47
C PRO A 214 14.79 16.41 -3.87
N MET A 215 14.15 16.97 -4.89
CA MET A 215 14.58 16.88 -6.29
C MET A 215 15.98 17.48 -6.57
N SER A 216 16.71 17.90 -5.55
CA SER A 216 18.12 18.28 -5.63
C SER A 216 19.03 17.06 -5.50
N VAL A 217 18.91 16.07 -6.39
CA VAL A 217 20.08 15.25 -6.70
C VAL A 217 20.79 15.98 -7.82
N SER A 218 21.75 16.82 -7.42
CA SER A 218 22.81 17.26 -8.30
C SER A 218 23.33 16.03 -9.04
N GLN A 219 23.13 16.04 -10.35
CA GLN A 219 23.79 15.17 -11.32
C GLN A 219 25.20 14.85 -10.82
N PRO A 220 25.64 13.57 -10.78
CA PRO A 220 27.03 13.29 -10.48
C PRO A 220 27.84 14.10 -11.48
N GLU A 221 28.63 15.02 -10.95
CA GLU A 221 29.54 15.84 -11.74
C GLU A 221 30.31 14.88 -12.64
N PRO A 222 30.39 15.15 -13.97
CA PRO A 222 31.16 14.30 -14.86
C PRO A 222 32.53 14.13 -14.22
N SER A 223 32.92 12.88 -13.93
CA SER A 223 34.23 12.60 -13.38
C SER A 223 35.25 13.36 -14.23
N GLU A 224 35.95 14.32 -13.62
CA GLU A 224 36.99 15.07 -14.30
C GLU A 224 37.85 14.08 -15.08
N PRO A 225 38.12 14.35 -16.38
CA PRO A 225 38.96 13.46 -17.15
C PRO A 225 40.28 13.32 -16.39
N VAL A 226 40.63 12.08 -16.04
CA VAL A 226 41.90 11.76 -15.40
C VAL A 226 42.98 12.23 -16.36
N VAL A 227 43.56 13.40 -16.06
CA VAL A 227 44.77 13.90 -16.71
C VAL A 227 45.83 12.83 -16.46
N PRO A 228 46.39 12.19 -17.50
CA PRO A 228 47.49 11.26 -17.30
C PRO A 228 48.60 12.01 -16.58
N ARG A 229 48.99 11.54 -15.39
CA ARG A 229 50.21 11.98 -14.74
C ARG A 229 51.35 11.69 -15.71
N GLU A 230 52.02 12.73 -16.21
CA GLU A 230 53.32 12.58 -16.85
C GLU A 230 54.22 11.83 -15.85
N GLU A 231 54.72 10.66 -16.25
CA GLU A 231 55.74 9.94 -15.50
C GLU A 231 56.94 10.87 -15.38
N GLU A 232 57.26 11.25 -14.14
CA GLU A 232 58.43 12.04 -13.81
C GLU A 232 59.67 11.25 -14.25
N GLU A 233 60.29 11.71 -15.34
CA GLU A 233 61.48 11.09 -15.93
C GLU A 233 62.58 11.03 -14.88
N LEU A 234 62.96 9.80 -14.52
CA LEU A 234 63.95 9.51 -13.49
C LEU A 234 65.32 10.04 -13.93
N VAL A 235 65.67 11.25 -13.52
CA VAL A 235 66.98 11.86 -13.77
C VAL A 235 68.06 10.97 -13.15
N GLN A 236 68.83 10.30 -14.00
CA GLN A 236 69.97 9.50 -13.56
C GLN A 236 71.07 10.43 -13.02
N PRO A 237 71.70 10.10 -11.87
CA PRO A 237 72.75 10.93 -11.31
C PRO A 237 74.00 10.91 -12.20
N SER A 238 74.59 12.09 -12.41
CA SER A 238 75.78 12.29 -13.24
C SER A 238 77.01 11.53 -12.68
N PRO A 239 77.90 11.03 -13.54
CA PRO A 239 79.09 10.33 -13.11
C PRO A 239 80.09 11.28 -12.41
N PRO A 240 80.86 10.77 -11.42
CA PRO A 240 81.81 11.60 -10.68
C PRO A 240 82.96 12.07 -11.58
N PRO A 241 83.56 13.24 -11.29
CA PRO A 241 84.62 13.80 -12.10
C PRO A 241 85.87 12.92 -12.05
N ALA A 242 86.54 12.81 -13.20
CA ALA A 242 87.80 12.11 -13.33
C ALA A 242 88.87 12.82 -12.48
N VAL A 243 89.57 12.04 -11.67
CA VAL A 243 90.77 12.47 -10.95
C VAL A 243 91.96 12.29 -11.89
N GLU A 244 92.73 13.36 -12.06
CA GLU A 244 93.95 13.45 -12.87
C GLU A 244 95.08 12.55 -12.33
#